data_AF-A0A7J9B3Z6-F1
#
_entry.id   AF-A0A7J9B3Z6-F1
#
_cell.length_a   1.000
_cell.length_b   1.000
_cell.length_c   1.000
_cell.angle_alpha   90.00
_cell.angle_beta   90.00
_cell.angle_gamma   90.00
#
_symmetry.space_group_name_H-M   'P 1'
#
loop_
_entity.id
_entity.type
_entity.pdbx_description
1 polymer ?
#
loop_
_entity_poly.entity_id
_entity_poly.type
_entity_poly.pdbx_seq_one_letter_code
_entity_poly.pdbx_strand_id
1 'polypeptide(L)'
;MALQATSCNFGATSSLLRPPKFSRHRFVIRAEVEPSEKSVEIMRKFSEQYARRSGTYFCMDKGVTSVVIKGLAEHKDSLGAPLCPCRHYDDKAAEVSQGFWNCPCVPMRERKECHCMLFLTPDNDFAGQDQVYIWATKFFLSVLTSRT
;
A
#
# COMPACT_ATOMS: atom_id res chain seq x y z
N MET A 1 -15.85 -44.56 -69.96
CA MET A 1 -17.31 -44.48 -70.10
C MET A 1 -17.93 -44.44 -68.72
N ALA A 2 -18.73 -43.40 -68.44
CA ALA A 2 -19.70 -43.25 -67.34
C ALA A 2 -19.11 -43.23 -65.89
N LEU A 3 -19.54 -42.46 -64.89
CA LEU A 3 -20.83 -41.81 -64.55
C LEU A 3 -20.52 -40.56 -63.70
N GLN A 4 -20.99 -39.38 -64.11
CA GLN A 4 -22.17 -38.62 -63.59
C GLN A 4 -21.97 -37.80 -62.31
N ALA A 5 -22.39 -36.55 -62.44
CA ALA A 5 -22.53 -35.53 -61.43
C ALA A 5 -23.92 -35.54 -60.78
N THR A 6 -24.00 -35.07 -59.53
CA THR A 6 -25.17 -34.51 -58.80
C THR A 6 -24.67 -34.26 -57.36
N SER A 7 -25.06 -33.29 -56.55
CA SER A 7 -25.79 -32.01 -56.59
C SER A 7 -25.85 -31.54 -55.11
N CYS A 8 -26.27 -30.28 -54.89
CA CYS A 8 -26.83 -29.75 -53.62
C CYS A 8 -25.82 -29.41 -52.49
N ASN A 9 -25.98 -28.36 -51.67
CA ASN A 9 -26.78 -27.14 -51.71
C ASN A 9 -26.23 -26.19 -50.60
N PHE A 10 -26.69 -24.94 -50.63
CA PHE A 10 -26.51 -23.86 -49.66
C PHE A 10 -26.51 -24.25 -48.16
N GLY A 11 -25.67 -23.57 -47.39
CA GLY A 11 -25.71 -23.56 -45.93
C GLY A 11 -24.77 -22.51 -45.34
N ALA A 12 -25.16 -21.24 -45.38
CA ALA A 12 -24.57 -20.21 -44.54
C ALA A 12 -24.96 -20.48 -43.08
N THR A 13 -23.99 -20.79 -42.22
CA THR A 13 -24.20 -20.88 -40.77
C THR A 13 -23.16 -20.02 -40.04
N SER A 14 -23.58 -18.80 -39.74
CA SER A 14 -23.05 -18.00 -38.65
C SER A 14 -22.93 -18.86 -37.39
N SER A 15 -21.73 -19.01 -36.83
CA SER A 15 -21.60 -19.52 -35.47
C SER A 15 -20.36 -18.95 -34.76
N LEU A 16 -20.62 -17.87 -34.03
CA LEU A 16 -20.19 -17.63 -32.66
C LEU A 16 -18.68 -17.47 -32.40
N LEU A 17 -18.31 -16.18 -32.32
CA LEU A 17 -17.23 -15.65 -31.48
C LEU A 17 -17.17 -16.40 -30.14
N ARG A 18 -16.05 -17.08 -29.87
CA ARG A 18 -15.71 -17.57 -28.53
C ARG A 18 -15.35 -16.38 -27.64
N PRO A 19 -16.06 -16.11 -26.54
CA PRO A 19 -15.57 -15.15 -25.56
C PRO A 19 -14.30 -15.72 -24.88
N PRO A 20 -13.28 -14.90 -24.61
CA PRO A 20 -12.15 -15.32 -23.80
C PRO A 20 -12.67 -15.67 -22.40
N LYS A 21 -12.32 -16.85 -21.90
CA LYS A 21 -12.60 -17.27 -20.53
C LYS A 21 -11.88 -16.32 -19.59
N PHE A 22 -12.60 -15.32 -19.08
CA PHE A 22 -12.09 -14.45 -18.03
C PHE A 22 -11.89 -15.33 -16.79
N SER A 23 -10.64 -15.71 -16.56
CA SER A 23 -10.21 -16.41 -15.37
C SER A 23 -10.65 -15.57 -14.18
N ARG A 24 -11.66 -16.05 -13.45
CA ARG A 24 -11.99 -15.56 -12.12
C ARG A 24 -10.82 -15.92 -11.23
N HIS A 25 -9.76 -15.13 -11.27
CA HIS A 25 -8.81 -15.05 -10.18
C HIS A 25 -9.62 -14.62 -8.96
N ARG A 26 -10.06 -15.61 -8.21
CA ARG A 26 -10.50 -15.48 -6.83
C ARG A 26 -9.34 -14.81 -6.11
N PHE A 27 -9.42 -13.49 -5.94
CA PHE A 27 -8.57 -12.75 -5.03
C PHE A 27 -8.83 -13.35 -3.65
N VAL A 28 -7.96 -14.28 -3.27
CA VAL A 28 -7.86 -14.69 -1.87
C VAL A 28 -7.27 -13.46 -1.18
N ILE A 29 -8.13 -12.65 -0.58
CA ILE A 29 -7.70 -11.62 0.37
C ILE A 29 -6.98 -12.40 1.47
N ARG A 30 -5.65 -12.42 1.41
CA ARG A 30 -4.83 -12.89 2.51
C ARG A 30 -5.17 -11.99 3.69
N ALA A 31 -5.55 -12.60 4.81
CA ALA A 31 -5.72 -11.88 6.05
C ALA A 31 -4.36 -11.26 6.42
N GLU A 32 -4.24 -9.95 6.22
CA GLU A 32 -3.12 -9.16 6.72
C GLU A 32 -3.09 -9.38 8.24
N VAL A 33 -1.92 -9.76 8.77
CA VAL A 33 -1.73 -9.82 10.22
C VAL A 33 -1.80 -8.39 10.71
N GLU A 34 -2.90 -8.02 11.36
CA GLU A 34 -3.04 -6.68 11.94
C GLU A 34 -1.89 -6.47 12.95
N PRO A 35 -1.10 -5.39 12.82
CA PRO A 35 -0.03 -5.10 13.76
C PRO A 35 -0.62 -4.86 15.15
N SER A 36 0.18 -5.14 16.18
CA SER A 36 -0.30 -4.93 17.54
C SER A 36 -0.66 -3.47 17.79
N GLU A 37 -1.78 -3.22 18.48
CA GLU A 37 -2.21 -1.86 18.83
C GLU A 37 -1.11 -1.08 19.55
N LYS A 38 -0.30 -1.78 20.35
CA LYS A 38 0.87 -1.23 21.03
C LYS A 38 1.90 -0.70 20.05
N SER A 39 2.24 -1.45 19.00
CA SER A 39 3.24 -1.02 18.02
C SER A 39 2.73 0.11 17.13
N VAL A 40 1.44 0.09 16.78
CA VAL A 40 0.80 1.22 16.07
C VAL A 40 0.88 2.49 16.91
N GLU A 41 0.56 2.42 18.20
CA GLU A 41 0.63 3.57 19.11
C GLU A 41 2.07 4.08 19.31
N ILE A 42 3.05 3.18 19.40
CA ILE A 42 4.48 3.55 19.45
C ILE A 42 4.87 4.29 18.18
N MET A 43 4.51 3.76 17.00
CA MET A 43 4.86 4.37 15.71
C MET A 43 4.12 5.68 15.47
N ARG A 44 2.91 5.83 16.01
CA ARG A 44 2.16 7.09 16.00
C ARG A 44 2.90 8.16 16.80
N LYS A 45 3.22 7.89 18.08
CA LYS A 45 3.95 8.83 18.94
C LYS A 45 5.31 9.19 18.37
N PHE A 46 6.03 8.20 17.82
CA PHE A 46 7.28 8.42 17.11
C PHE A 46 7.11 9.39 15.95
N SER A 47 6.08 9.20 15.12
CA SER A 47 5.85 10.02 13.94
C SER A 47 5.51 11.47 14.32
N GLU A 48 4.66 11.67 15.32
CA GLU A 48 4.32 13.03 15.81
C GLU A 48 5.53 13.74 16.41
N GLN A 49 6.30 13.05 17.24
CA GLN A 49 7.50 13.60 17.84
C GLN A 49 8.55 13.93 16.78
N TYR A 50 8.73 13.06 15.79
CA TYR A 50 9.69 13.28 14.72
C TYR A 50 9.27 14.45 13.83
N ALA A 51 8.01 14.52 13.42
CA ALA A 51 7.48 15.63 12.61
C ALA A 51 7.72 17.00 13.27
N ARG A 52 7.48 17.11 14.58
CA ARG A 52 7.76 18.32 15.37
C ARG A 52 9.25 18.65 15.42
N ARG A 53 10.11 17.63 15.55
CA ARG A 53 11.58 17.81 15.62
C ARG A 53 12.20 18.20 14.29
N SER A 54 11.73 17.62 13.17
CA SER A 54 12.25 17.90 11.83
C SER A 54 11.61 19.13 11.18
N GLY A 55 10.54 19.68 11.75
CA GLY A 55 9.78 20.78 11.17
C GLY A 55 9.04 20.35 9.89
N THR A 56 8.58 19.11 9.86
CA THR A 56 7.83 18.53 8.73
C THR A 56 6.39 18.29 9.13
N TYR A 57 5.54 18.10 8.14
CA TYR A 57 4.09 17.93 8.29
C TYR A 57 3.64 16.62 7.68
N PHE A 58 2.50 16.12 8.14
CA PHE A 58 1.86 14.96 7.54
C PHE A 58 1.19 15.33 6.22
N CYS A 59 0.97 14.33 5.37
CA CYS A 59 0.16 14.50 4.18
C CYS A 59 -1.24 15.06 4.52
N MET A 60 -1.79 15.86 3.60
CA MET A 60 -3.17 16.33 3.69
C MET A 60 -4.15 15.15 3.77
N ASP A 61 -3.86 14.05 3.08
CA ASP A 61 -4.60 12.80 3.19
C ASP A 61 -4.12 11.98 4.39
N LYS A 62 -5.00 11.83 5.37
CA LYS A 62 -4.74 11.05 6.58
C LYS A 62 -4.77 9.54 6.31
N GLY A 63 -5.38 9.09 5.21
CA GLY A 63 -5.35 7.69 4.77
C GLY A 63 -3.92 7.23 4.51
N VAL A 64 -3.15 8.01 3.75
CA VAL A 64 -1.72 7.74 3.47
C VAL A 64 -0.92 7.64 4.77
N THR A 65 -1.08 8.61 5.67
CA THR A 65 -0.40 8.62 6.97
C THR A 65 -0.73 7.36 7.79
N SER A 66 -1.99 6.94 7.79
CA SER A 66 -2.46 5.74 8.50
C SER A 66 -1.81 4.46 7.97
N VAL A 67 -1.80 4.27 6.64
CA VAL A 67 -1.25 3.08 5.98
C VAL A 67 0.26 2.97 6.25
N VAL A 68 0.98 4.09 6.19
CA VAL A 68 2.42 4.08 6.45
C VAL A 68 2.73 3.77 7.91
N ILE A 69 2.02 4.38 8.87
CA ILE A 69 2.20 4.07 10.30
C ILE A 69 1.91 2.59 10.58
N LYS A 70 0.85 2.04 9.98
CA LYS A 70 0.51 0.61 10.09
C LYS A 70 1.63 -0.28 9.54
N GLY A 71 2.13 -0.01 8.33
CA GLY A 71 3.21 -0.80 7.73
C GLY A 71 4.53 -0.70 8.51
N LEU A 72 4.84 0.48 9.08
CA LEU A 72 5.99 0.64 9.98
C LEU A 72 5.83 -0.18 11.26
N ALA A 73 4.62 -0.24 11.82
CA ALA A 73 4.32 -1.05 13.01
C ALA A 73 4.42 -2.55 12.71
N GLU A 74 3.94 -2.99 11.56
CA GLU A 74 4.03 -4.39 11.12
C GLU A 74 5.48 -4.84 10.93
N HIS A 75 6.31 -4.02 10.27
CA HIS A 75 7.74 -4.31 10.16
C HIS A 75 8.45 -4.28 11.51
N LYS A 76 8.03 -3.41 12.43
CA LYS A 76 8.54 -3.41 13.80
C LYS A 76 8.19 -4.71 14.55
N ASP A 77 6.98 -5.23 14.39
CA ASP A 77 6.54 -6.47 15.05
C ASP A 77 7.20 -7.71 14.43
N SER A 78 7.38 -7.74 13.11
CA SER A 78 7.93 -8.89 12.38
C SER A 78 9.46 -8.93 12.34
N LEU A 79 10.12 -7.78 12.17
CA LEU A 79 11.58 -7.68 11.99
C LEU A 79 12.29 -7.04 13.20
N GLY A 80 11.55 -6.52 14.18
CA GLY A 80 12.08 -5.80 15.35
C GLY A 80 12.38 -4.31 15.11
N ALA A 81 12.45 -3.87 13.85
CA ALA A 81 12.75 -2.48 13.46
C ALA A 81 11.73 -1.94 12.45
N PRO A 82 11.44 -0.62 12.48
CA PRO A 82 10.45 -0.02 11.59
C PRO A 82 11.03 0.22 10.19
N LEU A 83 11.17 -0.84 9.40
CA LEU A 83 11.66 -0.77 8.02
C LEU A 83 10.66 0.00 7.14
N CYS A 84 11.16 0.86 6.25
CA CYS A 84 10.32 1.68 5.36
C CYS A 84 9.37 0.81 4.49
N PRO A 85 8.03 0.97 4.61
CA PRO A 85 7.06 0.06 3.98
C PRO A 85 6.77 0.36 2.51
N CYS A 86 7.13 1.55 2.02
CA CYS A 86 6.86 1.96 0.63
C CYS A 86 7.95 1.50 -0.37
N ARG A 87 8.77 0.51 -0.01
CA ARG A 87 9.81 -0.06 -0.87
C ARG A 87 9.73 -1.57 -0.90
N HIS A 88 10.17 -2.14 -2.02
CA HIS A 88 10.41 -3.57 -2.15
C HIS A 88 11.86 -3.89 -1.74
N TYR A 89 12.05 -5.02 -1.06
CA TYR A 89 13.36 -5.52 -0.63
C TYR A 89 13.44 -7.02 -0.94
N ASP A 90 14.59 -7.47 -1.41
CA ASP A 90 14.83 -8.89 -1.66
C ASP A 90 15.03 -9.64 -0.33
N ASP A 91 15.83 -9.07 0.59
CA ASP A 91 16.02 -9.59 1.95
C ASP A 91 15.80 -8.48 3.00
N LYS A 92 14.61 -8.52 3.63
CA LYS A 92 14.24 -7.55 4.67
C LYS A 92 15.11 -7.63 5.93
N ALA A 93 15.65 -8.80 6.28
CA ALA A 93 16.41 -8.99 7.52
C ALA A 93 17.83 -8.39 7.41
N ALA A 94 18.45 -8.55 6.24
CA ALA A 94 19.72 -7.91 5.93
C ALA A 94 19.62 -6.38 5.95
N GLU A 95 18.57 -5.82 5.33
CA GLU A 95 18.33 -4.38 5.28
C GLU A 95 18.05 -3.76 6.65
N VAL A 96 17.29 -4.46 7.49
CA VAL A 96 17.07 -4.03 8.89
C VAL A 96 18.39 -4.00 9.66
N SER A 97 19.27 -4.96 9.43
CA SER A 97 20.57 -5.05 10.08
C SER A 97 21.53 -3.96 9.61
N GLN A 98 21.49 -3.58 8.33
CA GLN A 98 22.23 -2.44 7.80
C GLN A 98 21.69 -1.09 8.31
N GLY A 99 20.37 -1.00 8.48
CA GLY A 99 19.71 0.16 9.08
C GLY A 99 19.60 1.40 8.19
N PHE A 100 19.95 1.31 6.91
CA PHE A 100 19.83 2.42 5.97
C PHE A 100 18.36 2.87 5.78
N TRP A 101 17.46 1.90 5.68
CA TRP A 101 16.02 2.10 5.45
C TRP A 101 15.16 2.00 6.71
N ASN A 102 15.78 1.84 7.89
CA ASN A 102 15.05 1.88 9.15
C ASN A 102 14.56 3.31 9.41
N CYS A 103 13.26 3.47 9.67
CA CYS A 103 12.65 4.77 9.86
C CYS A 103 13.18 5.42 11.17
N PRO A 104 13.73 6.65 11.13
CA PRO A 104 13.86 7.54 9.99
C PRO A 104 15.06 7.20 9.10
N CYS A 105 14.80 6.92 7.82
CA CYS A 105 15.82 6.46 6.87
C CYS A 105 16.89 7.54 6.58
N VAL A 106 18.02 7.13 6.01
CA VAL A 106 19.13 8.05 5.68
C VAL A 106 18.68 9.27 4.85
N PRO A 107 17.91 9.12 3.74
CA PRO A 107 17.44 10.28 2.97
C PRO A 107 16.59 11.27 3.79
N MET A 108 15.77 10.75 4.70
CA MET A 108 14.94 11.58 5.57
C MET A 108 15.80 12.36 6.58
N ARG A 109 16.85 11.74 7.12
CA ARG A 109 17.74 12.38 8.11
C ARG A 109 18.64 13.44 7.49
N GLU A 110 19.16 13.19 6.29
CA GLU A 110 20.14 14.07 5.65
C GLU A 110 19.48 15.18 4.83
N ARG A 111 18.37 14.86 4.13
CA ARG A 111 17.77 15.73 3.09
C ARG A 111 16.30 16.04 3.32
N LYS A 112 15.67 15.43 4.35
CA LYS A 112 14.23 15.50 4.61
C LYS A 112 13.36 14.96 3.47
N GLU A 113 13.90 14.01 2.70
CA GLU A 113 13.17 13.35 1.61
C GLU A 113 12.48 12.07 2.12
N CYS A 114 11.15 12.08 2.17
CA CYS A 114 10.35 10.93 2.58
C CYS A 114 9.51 10.39 1.42
N HIS A 115 9.93 9.30 0.80
CA HIS A 115 9.18 8.67 -0.31
C HIS A 115 7.78 8.22 0.10
N CYS A 116 7.59 7.81 1.36
CA CYS A 116 6.29 7.35 1.84
C CYS A 116 5.29 8.49 2.09
N MET A 117 5.65 9.75 1.85
CA MET A 117 4.82 10.94 2.12
C MET A 117 4.36 11.07 3.58
N LEU A 118 5.11 10.47 4.52
CA LEU A 118 4.83 10.60 5.95
C LEU A 118 5.38 11.92 6.51
N PHE A 119 6.58 12.31 6.10
CA PHE A 119 7.21 13.55 6.53
C PHE A 119 7.44 14.44 5.33
N LEU A 120 6.60 15.45 5.15
CA LEU A 120 6.68 16.39 4.05
C LEU A 120 7.16 17.74 4.56
N THR A 121 7.98 18.42 3.77
CA THR A 121 8.36 19.80 4.04
C THR A 121 7.16 20.73 3.74
N PRO A 122 7.05 21.89 4.40
CA PRO A 122 5.89 22.78 4.24
C PRO A 122 5.72 23.35 2.82
N ASP A 123 6.77 23.31 2.00
CA ASP A 123 6.78 23.69 0.59
C ASP A 123 6.22 22.59 -0.35
N ASN A 124 5.98 21.39 0.16
CA ASN A 124 5.43 20.30 -0.65
C ASN A 124 3.92 20.47 -0.86
N ASP A 125 3.45 20.32 -2.11
CA ASP A 125 2.03 20.48 -2.47
C ASP A 125 1.08 19.56 -1.69
N PHE A 126 1.57 18.40 -1.23
CA PHE A 126 0.78 17.42 -0.46
C PHE A 126 0.89 17.61 1.05
N ALA A 127 1.71 18.55 1.53
CA ALA A 127 1.85 18.81 2.95
C ALA A 127 0.57 19.44 3.51
N GLY A 128 0.02 18.81 4.54
CA GLY A 128 -1.00 19.45 5.38
C GLY A 128 -0.37 20.39 6.41
N GLN A 129 -1.18 20.89 7.33
CA GLN A 129 -0.72 21.70 8.46
C GLN A 129 -0.59 20.90 9.76
N ASP A 130 -0.98 19.63 9.74
CA ASP A 130 -1.02 18.80 10.94
C ASP A 130 0.32 18.13 11.21
N GLN A 131 0.78 18.25 12.45
CA GLN A 131 1.87 17.47 13.04
C GLN A 131 1.36 16.51 14.13
N VAL A 132 0.05 16.35 14.22
CA VAL A 132 -0.65 15.48 15.16
C VAL A 132 -1.56 14.56 14.36
N TYR A 133 -1.51 13.27 14.65
CA TYR A 133 -2.34 12.27 14.02
C TYR A 133 -3.36 11.75 15.04
N ILE A 134 -4.61 12.20 14.88
CA ILE A 134 -5.73 11.78 15.72
C ILE A 134 -6.30 10.47 15.15
N TRP A 135 -5.82 9.35 15.70
CA TRP A 135 -6.21 8.00 15.25
C TRP A 135 -7.64 7.60 15.65
N ALA A 136 -8.10 8.05 16.82
CA ALA A 136 -9.21 7.43 17.54
C ALA A 136 -10.63 7.63 16.96
N THR A 137 -10.86 8.59 16.07
CA THR A 137 -12.23 8.95 15.65
C THR A 137 -12.56 8.70 14.18
N LYS A 138 -11.58 8.53 13.29
CA LYS A 138 -11.85 8.47 11.83
C LYS A 138 -11.53 7.14 11.16
N PHE A 139 -10.50 6.40 11.59
CA PHE A 139 -10.17 5.13 10.90
C PHE A 139 -11.19 4.02 11.20
N PHE A 140 -11.59 3.88 12.47
CA PHE A 140 -12.64 2.93 12.85
C PHE A 140 -13.97 3.25 12.14
N LEU A 141 -14.32 4.54 12.06
CA LEU A 141 -15.53 4.99 11.36
C LEU A 141 -15.43 4.75 9.84
N SER A 142 -14.29 5.05 9.22
CA SER A 142 -14.07 4.87 7.77
C SER A 142 -14.08 3.40 7.36
N VAL A 143 -13.39 2.52 8.08
CA VAL A 143 -13.37 1.08 7.79
C VAL A 143 -14.74 0.43 8.07
N LEU A 144 -15.48 0.91 9.08
CA LEU A 144 -16.87 0.49 9.30
C LEU A 144 -17.80 0.96 8.18
N THR A 145 -17.66 2.20 7.68
CA THR A 145 -18.49 2.71 6.58
C THR A 145 -18.17 2.09 5.21
N SER A 146 -17.00 1.50 5.02
CA SER A 146 -16.64 0.81 3.76
C SER A 146 -17.08 -0.67 3.72
N ARG A 147 -17.70 -1.18 4.79
CA ARG A 147 -18.24 -2.56 4.88
C ARG A 147 -19.78 -2.62 4.89
N THR A 148 -20.46 -1.50 4.61
CA THR A 148 -21.91 -1.39 4.39
C THR A 148 -22.18 -0.91 2.99
#